data_AF-A0A936JM20-F1
#
_entry.id   AF-A0A936JM20-F1
#
_cell.length_a   1.000
_cell.length_b   1.000
_cell.length_c   1.000
_cell.angle_alpha   90.00
_cell.angle_beta   90.00
_cell.angle_gamma   90.00
#
_symmetry.space_group_name_H-M   'P 1'
#
loop_
_entity.id
_entity.type
_entity.pdbx_description
1 polymer ?
#
loop_
_entity_poly.entity_id
_entity_poly.type
_entity_poly.pdbx_seq_one_letter_code
_entity_poly.pdbx_strand_id
1 'polypeptide(L)'
;MNHEGDFSQAASSLLDRDEVEGVLSGAFYSPIPRRVADKPPLPRPTHYKVICISMYTDDIERLDEMVDALKARGLTKANRSALIRHALSQVDLDKVPRGM
;
A
#
# COMPACT_ATOMS: atom_id res chain seq x y z
N MET A 1 7.06 -29.90 25.49
CA MET A 1 7.99 -29.28 26.46
C MET A 1 9.15 -30.26 26.65
N ASN A 2 10.38 -30.11 26.17
CA ASN A 2 11.15 -29.01 25.58
C ASN A 2 12.24 -29.67 24.70
N HIS A 3 12.39 -29.29 23.43
CA HIS A 3 13.48 -29.80 22.56
C HIS A 3 14.19 -28.68 21.77
N GLU A 4 13.88 -27.41 22.07
CA GLU A 4 14.44 -26.25 21.37
C GLU A 4 15.84 -25.86 21.87
N GLY A 5 16.25 -26.32 23.07
CA GLY A 5 17.53 -25.94 23.69
C GLY A 5 18.77 -26.64 23.14
N ASP A 6 18.62 -27.86 22.60
CA ASP A 6 19.76 -28.70 22.19
C ASP A 6 20.31 -28.29 20.81
N PHE A 7 19.40 -28.01 19.87
CA PHE A 7 19.76 -27.50 18.55
C PHE A 7 20.45 -26.14 18.61
N SER A 8 20.05 -25.24 19.52
CA SER A 8 20.67 -23.93 19.69
C SER A 8 22.10 -24.03 20.21
N GLN A 9 22.40 -24.99 21.09
CA GLN A 9 23.75 -25.19 21.62
C GLN A 9 24.67 -25.85 20.60
N ALA A 10 24.17 -26.86 19.86
CA ALA A 10 24.91 -27.50 18.78
C ALA A 10 25.22 -26.55 17.62
N ALA A 11 24.28 -25.67 17.26
CA ALA A 11 24.54 -24.63 16.26
C ALA A 11 25.58 -23.62 16.71
N SER A 12 25.59 -23.25 18.01
CA SER A 12 26.54 -22.29 18.58
C SER A 12 27.97 -22.84 18.73
N SER A 13 28.16 -24.17 18.73
CA SER A 13 29.49 -24.79 18.78
C SER A 13 30.11 -25.03 17.41
N LEU A 14 29.27 -25.08 16.36
CA LEU A 14 29.69 -25.29 14.96
C LEU A 14 29.96 -24.00 14.19
N LEU A 15 29.34 -22.90 14.62
CA LEU A 15 29.46 -21.60 13.96
C LEU A 15 30.28 -20.66 14.84
N ASP A 16 31.38 -20.14 14.30
CA ASP A 16 32.15 -19.12 14.99
C ASP A 16 31.32 -17.85 15.15
N ARG A 17 31.28 -17.32 16.38
CA ARG A 17 30.40 -16.22 16.74
C ARG A 17 30.76 -14.95 15.97
N ASP A 18 32.04 -14.70 15.80
CA ASP A 18 32.54 -13.50 15.12
C ASP A 18 32.26 -13.57 13.61
N GLU A 19 32.31 -14.77 13.02
CA GLU A 19 31.91 -15.01 11.63
C GLU A 19 30.40 -14.79 11.42
N VAL A 20 29.55 -15.32 12.31
CA VAL A 20 28.09 -15.13 12.25
C VAL A 20 27.73 -13.66 12.39
N GLU A 21 28.32 -12.95 13.37
CA GLU A 21 28.11 -11.52 13.58
C GLU A 21 28.58 -10.70 12.36
N GLY A 22 29.70 -11.07 11.74
CA GLY A 22 30.22 -10.47 10.52
C GLY A 22 29.29 -10.64 9.31
N VAL A 23 28.76 -11.85 9.09
CA VAL A 23 27.83 -12.13 7.99
C VAL A 23 26.50 -11.41 8.19
N LEU A 24 25.93 -11.45 9.40
CA LEU A 24 24.66 -10.79 9.70
C LEU A 24 24.76 -9.27 9.60
N SER A 25 25.85 -8.69 10.12
CA SER A 25 26.09 -7.24 10.02
C SER A 25 26.32 -6.79 8.58
N GLY A 26 27.03 -7.56 7.76
CA GLY A 26 27.27 -7.25 6.35
C GLY A 26 26.05 -7.42 5.45
N ALA A 27 25.24 -8.45 5.66
CA ALA A 27 24.12 -8.80 4.78
C ALA A 27 22.77 -8.17 5.18
N PHE A 28 22.49 -8.04 6.49
CA PHE A 28 21.16 -7.70 6.98
C PHE A 28 21.09 -6.38 7.75
N TYR A 29 22.12 -6.06 8.55
CA TYR A 29 22.11 -4.86 9.40
C TYR A 29 22.89 -3.67 8.84
N SER A 30 23.60 -3.85 7.73
CA SER A 30 24.20 -2.73 7.01
C SER A 30 23.12 -1.81 6.46
N PRO A 31 23.15 -0.49 6.76
CA PRO A 31 22.16 0.42 6.23
C PRO A 31 22.23 0.40 4.72
N ILE A 32 21.18 -0.11 4.07
CA ILE A 32 21.06 -0.07 2.61
C ILE A 32 21.21 1.40 2.22
N PRO A 33 22.25 1.77 1.44
CA PRO A 33 22.36 3.14 0.98
C PRO A 33 21.07 3.44 0.22
N ARG A 34 20.32 4.44 0.71
CA ARG A 34 19.12 4.90 0.02
C ARG A 34 19.59 5.27 -1.38
N ARG A 35 19.22 4.44 -2.37
CA ARG A 35 19.32 4.81 -3.77
C ARG A 35 18.43 6.02 -3.93
N VAL A 36 19.01 7.20 -3.78
CA VAL A 36 18.43 8.44 -4.26
C VAL A 36 18.22 8.18 -5.75
N ALA A 37 16.97 8.04 -6.16
CA ALA A 37 16.68 7.88 -7.56
C ALA A 37 17.15 9.16 -8.26
N ASP A 38 18.27 9.08 -8.97
CA ASP A 38 18.86 10.18 -9.76
C ASP A 38 17.97 10.63 -10.93
N LYS A 39 16.78 10.03 -11.09
CA LYS A 39 15.83 10.45 -12.10
C LYS A 39 15.06 11.66 -11.58
N PRO A 40 15.17 12.83 -12.24
CA PRO A 40 14.29 13.94 -11.92
C PRO A 40 12.84 13.48 -12.04
N PRO A 41 11.94 13.89 -11.12
CA PRO A 41 10.54 13.52 -11.20
C PRO A 41 10.00 13.91 -12.57
N LEU A 42 9.41 12.95 -13.29
CA LEU A 42 8.67 13.27 -14.51
C LEU A 42 7.62 14.33 -14.17
N PRO A 43 7.39 15.32 -15.05
CA PRO A 43 6.40 16.36 -14.82
C PRO A 43 5.06 15.72 -14.49
N ARG A 44 4.50 16.09 -13.33
CA ARG A 44 3.22 15.53 -12.86
C ARG A 44 2.14 15.83 -13.90
N PRO A 45 1.32 14.84 -14.29
CA PRO A 45 0.19 15.07 -15.18
C PRO A 45 -0.67 16.24 -14.67
N THR A 46 -0.96 17.22 -15.53
CA THR A 46 -1.72 18.43 -15.15
C THR A 46 -3.20 18.16 -14.89
N HIS A 47 -3.71 16.98 -15.26
CA HIS A 47 -5.14 16.69 -15.36
C HIS A 47 -5.77 16.12 -14.08
N TYR A 48 -5.01 15.85 -13.02
CA TYR A 48 -5.55 15.42 -11.71
C TYR A 48 -4.54 15.61 -10.57
N LYS A 49 -5.03 15.69 -9.33
CA LYS A 49 -4.22 15.67 -8.12
C LYS A 49 -4.59 14.46 -7.27
N VAL A 50 -3.59 13.81 -6.68
CA VAL A 50 -3.81 12.78 -5.66
C VAL A 50 -4.07 13.50 -4.34
N ILE A 51 -5.19 13.19 -3.71
CA ILE A 51 -5.61 13.76 -2.43
C ILE A 51 -5.85 12.64 -1.42
N CYS A 52 -5.65 12.95 -0.15
CA CYS A 52 -6.09 12.10 0.96
C CYS A 52 -7.42 12.66 1.46
N ILE A 53 -8.46 11.83 1.49
CA ILE A 53 -9.77 12.17 2.06
C ILE A 53 -10.17 11.09 3.05
N SER A 54 -10.83 11.48 4.14
CA SER A 54 -11.50 10.56 5.06
C SER A 54 -12.92 10.29 4.55
N MET A 55 -13.37 9.05 4.62
CA MET A 55 -14.74 8.61 4.32
C MET A 55 -15.19 7.60 5.37
N TYR A 56 -16.50 7.42 5.55
CA TYR A 56 -17.00 6.32 6.38
C TYR A 56 -16.58 4.97 5.79
N THR A 57 -16.28 4.00 6.65
CA THR A 57 -15.86 2.65 6.22
C THR A 57 -16.90 2.02 5.31
N ASP A 58 -18.18 2.10 5.69
CA ASP A 58 -19.31 1.57 4.92
C ASP A 58 -19.40 2.20 3.51
N ASP A 59 -19.07 3.49 3.37
CA ASP A 59 -19.04 4.16 2.06
C ASP A 59 -17.89 3.65 1.18
N ILE A 60 -16.75 3.30 1.78
CA ILE A 60 -15.60 2.72 1.06
C ILE A 60 -15.97 1.32 0.56
N GLU A 61 -16.59 0.50 1.40
CA GLU A 61 -17.04 -0.85 1.04
C GLU A 61 -18.07 -0.79 -0.10
N ARG A 62 -19.08 0.09 0.03
CA ARG A 62 -20.08 0.31 -1.02
C ARG A 62 -19.45 0.79 -2.32
N LEU A 63 -18.40 1.61 -2.26
CA LEU A 63 -17.68 2.06 -3.45
C LEU A 63 -16.96 0.90 -4.16
N ASP A 64 -16.40 -0.03 -3.40
CA ASP A 64 -15.75 -1.23 -3.93
C ASP A 64 -16.75 -2.18 -4.59
N GLU A 65 -17.89 -2.44 -3.96
CA GLU A 65 -18.97 -3.24 -4.53
C GLU A 65 -19.46 -2.67 -5.88
N MET A 66 -19.64 -1.35 -5.96
CA MET A 66 -20.03 -0.69 -7.21
C MET A 66 -18.96 -0.83 -8.30
N VAL A 67 -17.68 -0.72 -7.94
CA VAL A 67 -16.57 -0.93 -8.89
C VAL A 67 -16.56 -2.36 -9.40
N ASP A 68 -16.78 -3.34 -8.54
CA ASP A 68 -16.81 -4.75 -8.93
C ASP A 68 -18.03 -5.08 -9.80
N ALA A 69 -19.19 -4.52 -9.48
CA ALA A 69 -20.38 -4.62 -10.34
C ALA A 69 -20.13 -4.02 -11.74
N LEU A 70 -19.41 -2.89 -11.84
CA LEU A 70 -19.04 -2.29 -13.13
C LEU A 70 -18.06 -3.16 -13.91
N LYS A 71 -17.05 -3.74 -13.24
CA LYS A 71 -16.11 -4.67 -13.88
C LYS A 71 -16.80 -5.93 -14.37
N ALA A 72 -17.73 -6.48 -13.59
CA ALA A 72 -18.55 -7.64 -13.99
C ALA A 72 -19.39 -7.36 -15.25
N ARG A 73 -19.80 -6.10 -15.45
CA ARG A 73 -20.49 -5.63 -16.66
C ARG A 73 -19.56 -5.34 -17.84
N GLY A 74 -18.26 -5.64 -17.73
CA GLY A 74 -17.27 -5.46 -18.80
C GLY A 74 -16.50 -4.14 -18.75
N LEU A 75 -16.75 -3.25 -17.78
CA LEU A 75 -15.95 -2.04 -17.60
C LEU A 75 -14.66 -2.37 -16.82
N THR A 76 -13.73 -3.07 -17.47
CA THR A 76 -12.50 -3.59 -16.84
C THR A 76 -11.58 -2.51 -16.26
N LYS A 77 -11.71 -1.26 -16.72
CA LYS A 77 -10.96 -0.10 -16.22
C LYS A 77 -11.69 0.70 -15.13
N ALA A 78 -12.84 0.22 -14.65
CA ALA A 78 -13.55 0.88 -13.55
C ALA A 78 -12.70 0.82 -12.27
N ASN A 79 -12.57 1.96 -11.60
CA ASN A 79 -11.90 2.11 -10.32
C ASN A 79 -12.61 3.20 -9.49
N ARG A 80 -12.25 3.31 -8.21
CA ARG A 80 -12.85 4.27 -7.27
C ARG A 80 -12.84 5.70 -7.81
N SER A 81 -11.71 6.17 -8.35
CA SER A 81 -11.58 7.54 -8.85
C SER A 81 -12.38 7.81 -10.12
N ALA A 82 -12.49 6.84 -11.03
CA ALA A 82 -13.33 6.93 -12.21
C ALA A 82 -14.82 6.99 -11.85
N LEU A 83 -15.24 6.19 -10.87
CA LEU A 83 -16.62 6.18 -10.38
C LEU A 83 -16.97 7.50 -9.68
N ILE A 84 -16.12 7.95 -8.75
CA ILE A 84 -16.29 9.26 -8.07
C ILE A 84 -16.36 10.39 -9.10
N ARG A 85 -15.47 10.40 -10.11
CA ARG A 85 -15.49 11.43 -11.16
C ARG A 85 -16.81 11.45 -11.93
N HIS A 86 -17.36 10.28 -12.26
CA HIS A 86 -18.66 10.21 -12.91
C HIS A 86 -19.79 10.68 -11.98
N ALA A 87 -19.78 10.29 -10.71
CA ALA A 87 -20.77 10.75 -9.74
C ALA A 87 -20.76 12.28 -9.57
N LEU A 88 -19.57 12.88 -9.51
CA LEU A 88 -19.41 14.34 -9.42
C LEU A 88 -19.97 15.08 -10.64
N SER A 89 -20.02 14.48 -11.82
CA SER A 89 -20.61 15.12 -13.01
C SER A 89 -22.14 15.06 -13.04
N GLN A 90 -22.75 14.23 -12.19
CA GLN A 90 -24.20 14.02 -12.11
C GLN A 90 -24.82 14.61 -10.83
N VAL A 91 -24.01 15.10 -9.89
CA VAL A 91 -24.49 15.70 -8.65
C VAL A 91 -25.29 16.96 -8.94
N ASP A 92 -26.47 17.03 -8.34
CA ASP A 92 -27.36 18.19 -8.34
C ASP A 92 -27.28 18.86 -6.97
N LEU A 93 -26.69 20.07 -6.93
CA LEU A 93 -26.42 20.79 -5.69
C LEU A 93 -27.68 21.34 -5.03
N ASP A 94 -28.75 21.57 -5.80
CA ASP A 94 -30.01 22.07 -5.26
C ASP A 94 -30.75 21.01 -4.43
N LYS A 95 -30.37 19.73 -4.57
CA LYS A 95 -30.90 18.60 -3.81
C LYS A 95 -30.09 18.25 -2.56
N VAL A 96 -28.98 18.96 -2.30
CA VAL A 96 -28.14 18.71 -1.14
C VAL A 96 -28.82 19.33 0.11
N PRO A 97 -29.15 18.54 1.15
CA PRO A 97 -29.75 19.08 2.37
C PRO A 97 -28.83 20.10 3.04
N ARG A 98 -29.44 21.17 3.56
CA ARG A 98 -28.71 22.20 4.31
C ARG A 98 -28.25 21.63 5.65
N GLY A 99 -26.97 21.80 5.97
CA GLY A 99 -26.39 21.33 7.23
C GLY A 99 -25.71 19.96 7.17
N MET A 100 -25.43 19.48 5.95
CA MET A 100 -24.53 18.35 5.70
C MET A 100 -23.07 18.72 6.00
#